data_AF-A0AA85EKV5-F1
#
_entry.id   AF-A0AA85EKV5-F1
#
_cell.length_a   1.000
_cell.length_b   1.000
_cell.length_c   1.000
_cell.angle_alpha   90.00
_cell.angle_beta   90.00
_cell.angle_gamma   90.00
#
_symmetry.space_group_name_H-M   'P 1'
#
loop_
_entity.id
_entity.type
_entity.pdbx_description
1 polymer ?
#
loop_
_entity_poly.entity_id
_entity_poly.type
_entity_poly.pdbx_seq_one_letter_code
_entity_poly.pdbx_strand_id
1 'polypeptide(L)'
;MHTRLVGKGLCILAFPCNQFGGQEPWTEAEIKKFVTEKYGVQFDMFSKIKVNGSDADDLYKFLKSRLHGTLTNDIKWNFSKFLVDRQGQPVKRYSPTTAPYDIEGDIMELLEKK
;
A
#
# COMPACT_ATOMS: atom_id res chain seq x y z
N MET A 1 -3.05 12.49 -6.93
CA MET A 1 -1.68 11.95 -7.06
C MET A 1 -1.59 10.91 -8.16
N HIS A 2 -2.25 9.74 -8.04
CA HIS A 2 -2.18 8.64 -9.03
C HIS A 2 -2.33 9.09 -10.49
N THR A 3 -3.45 9.70 -10.85
CA THR A 3 -3.76 10.15 -12.22
C THR A 3 -2.70 11.07 -12.83
N ARG A 4 -2.03 11.86 -12.01
CA ARG A 4 -1.00 12.82 -12.44
C ARG A 4 0.38 12.18 -12.61
N LEU A 5 0.66 11.07 -11.92
CA LEU A 5 1.98 10.43 -11.88
C LEU A 5 2.03 9.06 -12.56
N VAL A 6 0.90 8.44 -12.89
CA VAL A 6 0.85 7.14 -13.56
C VAL A 6 1.59 7.16 -14.90
N GLY A 7 1.43 8.22 -15.70
CA GLY A 7 2.17 8.40 -16.97
C GLY A 7 3.68 8.62 -16.79
N LYS A 8 4.15 8.88 -15.57
CA LYS A 8 5.57 8.97 -15.24
C LYS A 8 6.15 7.65 -14.70
N GLY A 9 5.31 6.63 -14.54
CA GLY A 9 5.70 5.30 -14.06
C GLY A 9 5.35 5.01 -12.61
N LEU A 10 4.51 5.83 -11.94
CA LEU A 10 3.97 5.46 -10.63
C LEU A 10 2.88 4.38 -10.79
N CYS A 11 3.05 3.26 -10.10
CA CYS A 11 1.99 2.27 -9.89
C CYS A 11 1.56 2.27 -8.42
N ILE A 12 0.25 2.26 -8.17
CA ILE A 12 -0.30 2.06 -6.83
C ILE A 12 -0.92 0.67 -6.79
N LEU A 13 -0.50 -0.14 -5.82
CA LEU A 13 -1.00 -1.50 -5.60
C LEU A 13 -1.72 -1.53 -4.25
N ALA A 14 -3.01 -1.81 -4.26
CA ALA A 14 -3.85 -1.79 -3.06
C ALA A 14 -4.28 -3.21 -2.68
N PHE A 15 -4.01 -3.57 -1.43
CA PHE A 15 -4.27 -4.89 -0.86
C PHE A 15 -5.29 -4.79 0.28
N PRO A 16 -6.56 -5.17 0.05
CA PRO A 16 -7.58 -5.21 1.10
C PRO A 16 -7.17 -6.14 2.25
N CYS A 17 -7.50 -5.76 3.48
CA CYS A 17 -7.18 -6.53 4.68
C CYS A 17 -8.19 -6.26 5.79
N ASN A 18 -8.66 -7.31 6.47
CA ASN A 18 -9.67 -7.19 7.53
C ASN A 18 -9.12 -7.39 8.95
N GLN A 19 -7.80 -7.34 9.13
CA GLN A 19 -7.17 -7.55 10.44
C GLN A 19 -7.30 -6.33 11.38
N PHE A 20 -7.77 -5.19 10.89
CA PHE A 20 -7.80 -3.93 11.62
C PHE A 20 -9.25 -3.51 11.89
N GLY A 21 -9.74 -3.82 13.09
CA GLY A 21 -11.08 -3.42 13.54
C GLY A 21 -12.24 -3.99 12.72
N GLY A 22 -12.01 -5.02 11.91
CA GLY A 22 -13.04 -5.58 11.04
C GLY A 22 -13.56 -4.60 9.98
N GLN A 23 -12.74 -3.62 9.55
CA GLN A 23 -13.16 -2.53 8.66
C GLN A 23 -13.32 -2.92 7.18
N GLU A 24 -12.97 -4.15 6.82
CA GLU A 24 -13.05 -4.67 5.45
C GLU A 24 -13.75 -6.05 5.44
N PRO A 25 -14.98 -6.20 5.98
CA PRO A 25 -15.63 -7.50 6.13
C PRO A 25 -16.19 -8.06 4.81
N TRP A 26 -16.30 -7.21 3.79
CA TRP A 26 -16.94 -7.52 2.52
C TRP A 26 -16.09 -8.42 1.62
N THR A 27 -16.75 -8.92 0.56
CA THR A 27 -16.11 -9.69 -0.51
C THR A 27 -15.28 -8.78 -1.42
N GLU A 28 -14.28 -9.35 -2.11
CA GLU A 28 -13.40 -8.60 -3.00
C GLU A 28 -14.16 -7.83 -4.10
N ALA A 29 -15.24 -8.42 -4.61
CA ALA A 29 -16.10 -7.80 -5.61
C ALA A 29 -16.84 -6.57 -5.05
N GLU A 30 -17.36 -6.67 -3.82
CA GLU A 30 -18.04 -5.56 -3.14
C GLU A 30 -17.06 -4.43 -2.82
N ILE A 31 -15.86 -4.76 -2.34
CA ILE A 31 -14.80 -3.79 -2.05
C ILE A 31 -14.44 -3.03 -3.31
N LYS A 32 -14.13 -3.76 -4.40
CA LYS A 32 -13.77 -3.16 -5.70
C LYS A 32 -14.89 -2.25 -6.21
N LYS A 33 -16.14 -2.73 -6.20
CA LYS A 33 -17.30 -1.94 -6.61
C LYS A 33 -17.41 -0.66 -5.79
N PHE A 34 -17.36 -0.75 -4.47
CA PHE A 34 -17.48 0.39 -3.57
C PHE A 34 -16.40 1.44 -3.81
N VAL A 35 -15.12 1.04 -3.88
CA VAL A 35 -14.03 2.00 -4.05
C VAL A 35 -14.03 2.65 -5.44
N THR A 36 -14.44 1.92 -6.47
CA THR A 36 -14.59 2.46 -7.82
C THR A 36 -15.77 3.43 -7.90
N GLU A 37 -16.96 3.06 -7.41
CA GLU A 37 -18.15 3.92 -7.47
C GLU A 37 -18.03 5.16 -6.60
N LYS A 38 -17.49 5.03 -5.38
CA LYS A 38 -17.43 6.12 -4.42
C LYS A 38 -16.25 7.07 -4.63
N TYR A 39 -15.09 6.52 -5.00
CA TYR A 39 -13.83 7.28 -5.04
C TYR A 39 -13.20 7.34 -6.44
N GLY A 40 -13.78 6.65 -7.43
CA GLY A 40 -13.21 6.62 -8.77
C GLY A 40 -11.82 6.00 -8.80
N VAL A 41 -11.57 4.97 -7.98
CA VAL A 41 -10.27 4.28 -7.95
C VAL A 41 -9.94 3.71 -9.33
N GLN A 42 -8.76 4.09 -9.84
CA GLN A 42 -8.22 3.67 -11.14
C GLN A 42 -6.91 2.89 -11.02
N PHE A 43 -6.43 2.66 -9.81
CA PHE A 43 -5.22 1.88 -9.55
C PHE A 43 -5.56 0.42 -9.24
N ASP A 44 -4.55 -0.43 -9.23
CA ASP A 44 -4.74 -1.87 -9.10
C ASP A 44 -5.19 -2.25 -7.69
N MET A 45 -6.34 -2.92 -7.63
CA MET A 45 -6.90 -3.53 -6.43
C MET A 45 -6.71 -5.05 -6.52
N PHE A 46 -6.00 -5.62 -5.54
CA PHE A 46 -5.71 -7.04 -5.45
C PHE A 46 -6.72 -7.77 -4.57
N SER A 47 -6.60 -9.10 -4.55
CA SER A 47 -7.31 -9.95 -3.60
C SER A 47 -6.96 -9.61 -2.15
N LYS A 48 -7.86 -9.98 -1.26
CA LYS A 48 -7.75 -9.72 0.17
C LYS A 48 -6.69 -10.62 0.78
N ILE A 49 -5.80 -10.05 1.57
CA ILE A 49 -4.69 -10.77 2.19
C ILE A 49 -4.61 -10.48 3.69
N LYS A 50 -3.83 -11.31 4.39
CA LYS A 50 -3.35 -10.99 5.74
C LYS A 50 -1.97 -10.36 5.64
N VAL A 51 -1.74 -9.34 6.45
CA VAL A 51 -0.49 -8.57 6.46
C VAL A 51 0.31 -8.78 7.76
N ASN A 52 -0.34 -9.32 8.79
CA ASN A 52 0.23 -9.68 10.09
C ASN A 52 -0.07 -11.14 10.45
N GLY A 53 0.69 -11.68 11.40
CA GLY A 53 0.57 -13.07 11.84
C GLY A 53 1.46 -14.04 11.04
N SER A 54 1.45 -15.31 11.45
CA SER A 54 2.19 -16.39 10.78
C SER A 54 1.67 -16.69 9.37
N ASP A 55 0.38 -16.42 9.15
CA ASP A 55 -0.33 -16.57 7.89
C ASP A 55 -0.37 -15.28 7.06
N ALA A 56 0.47 -14.29 7.39
CA ALA A 56 0.67 -13.12 6.55
C ALA A 56 1.16 -13.54 5.16
N ASP A 57 0.73 -12.80 4.14
CA ASP A 57 1.20 -12.95 2.77
C ASP A 57 2.72 -12.72 2.69
N ASP A 58 3.40 -13.49 1.82
CA ASP A 58 4.84 -13.45 1.69
C ASP A 58 5.37 -12.09 1.21
N LEU A 59 4.57 -11.34 0.43
CA LEU A 59 4.87 -9.96 0.08
C LEU A 59 5.00 -9.09 1.34
N TYR A 60 4.03 -9.15 2.25
CA TYR A 60 4.04 -8.35 3.47
C TYR A 60 5.07 -8.84 4.48
N LYS A 61 5.37 -10.14 4.53
CA LYS A 61 6.53 -10.65 5.28
C LYS A 61 7.83 -10.05 4.76
N PHE A 62 8.03 -10.07 3.44
CA PHE A 62 9.20 -9.48 2.79
C PHE A 62 9.32 -7.98 3.07
N LEU A 63 8.27 -7.20 2.81
CA LEU A 63 8.26 -5.74 3.03
C LEU A 63 8.57 -5.37 4.49
N LYS A 64 7.93 -6.05 5.45
CA LYS A 64 8.17 -5.85 6.89
C LYS A 64 9.59 -6.26 7.32
N SER A 65 10.19 -7.26 6.67
CA SER A 65 11.57 -7.69 6.95
C SER A 65 12.61 -6.71 6.43
N ARG A 66 12.32 -5.98 5.35
CA ARG A 66 13.21 -4.96 4.76
C ARG A 66 13.04 -3.59 5.41
N LEU A 67 11.82 -3.23 5.79
CA LEU A 67 11.48 -1.93 6.35
C LEU A 67 10.77 -2.08 7.70
N HIS A 68 11.57 -1.99 8.76
CA HIS A 68 11.16 -2.30 10.13
C HIS A 68 10.23 -1.24 10.70
N GLY A 69 9.42 -1.64 11.69
CA GLY A 69 8.56 -0.73 12.44
C GLY A 69 9.27 -0.16 13.68
N THR A 70 8.59 0.72 14.41
CA THR A 70 9.17 1.45 15.56
C THR A 70 9.20 0.67 16.88
N LEU A 71 8.65 -0.55 16.92
CA LEU A 71 8.67 -1.43 18.11
C LEU A 71 8.48 -2.90 17.73
N THR A 72 7.55 -3.15 16.81
CA THR A 72 7.40 -4.44 16.13
C THR A 72 7.32 -4.18 14.64
N ASN A 73 7.64 -5.19 13.84
CA ASN A 73 7.56 -5.07 12.39
C ASN A 73 6.13 -5.10 11.85
N ASP A 74 5.15 -5.46 12.67
CA ASP A 74 3.74 -5.54 12.26
C ASP A 74 3.19 -4.23 11.72
N ILE A 75 2.27 -4.36 10.76
CA ILE A 75 1.44 -3.27 10.28
C ILE A 75 0.55 -2.82 11.42
N LYS A 76 0.54 -1.51 11.73
CA LYS A 76 -0.15 -0.98 12.90
C LYS A 76 -1.63 -0.72 12.65
N TRP A 77 -1.98 -0.32 11.43
CA TRP A 77 -3.35 -0.02 11.04
C TRP A 77 -3.50 -0.01 9.51
N ASN A 78 -4.75 0.15 9.07
CA ASN A 78 -5.12 0.43 7.67
C ASN A 78 -4.32 1.60 7.10
N PHE A 79 -4.10 1.58 5.78
CA PHE A 79 -3.35 2.61 5.05
C PHE A 79 -1.88 2.76 5.47
N SER A 80 -1.23 1.72 5.97
CA SER A 80 0.25 1.72 5.98
C SER A 80 0.76 1.64 4.54
N LYS A 81 1.77 2.45 4.19
CA LYS A 81 2.30 2.51 2.81
C LYS A 81 3.74 2.04 2.75
N PHE A 82 4.10 1.38 1.66
CA PHE A 82 5.48 1.06 1.31
C PHE A 82 5.77 1.67 -0.06
N LEU A 83 6.93 2.31 -0.17
CA LEU A 83 7.47 2.77 -1.46
C LEU A 83 8.53 1.77 -1.90
N VAL A 84 8.39 1.32 -3.14
CA VAL A 84 9.27 0.36 -3.80
C VAL A 84 9.78 1.01 -5.08
N ASP A 85 11.07 0.91 -5.34
CA ASP A 85 11.68 1.49 -6.54
C ASP A 85 11.48 0.61 -7.79
N ARG A 86 12.00 1.07 -8.94
CA ARG A 86 11.87 0.38 -10.23
C ARG A 86 12.65 -0.94 -10.30
N GLN A 87 13.59 -1.15 -9.38
CA GLN A 87 14.38 -2.37 -9.24
C GLN A 87 13.73 -3.35 -8.23
N GLY A 88 12.53 -3.02 -7.74
CA GLY A 88 11.78 -3.85 -6.80
C GLY A 88 12.31 -3.76 -5.37
N GLN A 89 13.18 -2.80 -5.04
CA GLN A 89 13.72 -2.64 -3.70
C GLN A 89 12.78 -1.80 -2.83
N PRO A 90 12.39 -2.28 -1.63
CA PRO A 90 11.64 -1.45 -0.69
C PRO A 90 12.52 -0.32 -0.16
N VAL A 91 12.12 0.93 -0.40
CA VAL A 91 12.93 2.09 -0.02
C VAL A 91 12.47 2.75 1.28
N LYS A 92 11.15 2.76 1.53
CA LYS A 92 10.58 3.52 2.66
C LYS A 92 9.22 2.99 3.06
N ARG A 93 8.95 3.04 4.36
CA ARG A 93 7.67 2.66 4.98
C ARG A 93 7.07 3.88 5.66
N TYR A 94 5.79 4.12 5.44
CA TYR A 94 5.05 5.26 6.00
C TYR A 94 3.95 4.80 6.93
N SER A 95 3.67 5.62 7.96
CA SER A 95 2.63 5.31 8.92
C SER A 95 1.24 5.40 8.28
N PRO A 96 0.22 4.76 8.89
CA PRO A 96 -1.19 4.98 8.57
C PRO A 96 -1.57 6.47 8.46
N THR A 97 -1.00 7.30 9.32
CA THR A 97 -1.33 8.72 9.47
C THR A 97 -0.59 9.64 8.51
N THR A 98 0.47 9.19 7.83
CA THR A 98 1.14 9.99 6.79
C THR A 98 0.19 10.25 5.63
N ALA A 99 -0.04 11.52 5.29
CA ALA A 99 -0.92 11.87 4.19
C ALA A 99 -0.25 11.51 2.85
N PRO A 100 -1.00 11.09 1.82
CA PRO A 100 -0.41 10.74 0.51
C PRO A 100 0.40 11.86 -0.13
N TYR A 101 0.01 13.13 0.07
CA TYR A 101 0.73 14.28 -0.48
C TYR A 101 2.12 14.45 0.14
N ASP A 102 2.30 14.10 1.41
CA ASP A 102 3.59 14.15 2.10
C ASP A 102 4.60 13.12 1.55
N ILE A 103 4.12 12.14 0.78
CA ILE A 103 4.93 11.08 0.16
C ILE A 103 5.30 11.45 -1.28
N GLU A 104 4.63 12.44 -1.89
CA GLU A 104 4.81 12.77 -3.30
C GLU A 104 6.26 13.18 -3.63
N GLY A 105 6.94 13.87 -2.73
CA GLY A 105 8.35 14.25 -2.91
C GLY A 105 9.27 13.04 -3.07
N ASP A 106 9.14 12.05 -2.18
CA ASP A 106 9.93 10.80 -2.25
C ASP A 106 9.63 10.02 -3.54
N ILE A 107 8.37 10.00 -3.97
CA ILE A 107 7.96 9.36 -5.23
C ILE A 107 8.62 10.06 -6.42
N MET A 108 8.54 11.39 -6.48
CA MET A 108 9.10 12.18 -7.57
C MET A 108 10.61 11.99 -7.68
N GLU A 109 11.32 11.95 -6.56
CA GLU A 109 12.77 11.68 -6.54
C GLU A 109 13.10 10.34 -7.21
N LEU A 110 12.31 9.28 -6.94
CA LEU A 110 12.52 7.98 -7.57
C LEU A 110 12.12 7.94 -9.05
N LEU A 111 11.10 8.71 -9.46
CA LEU A 111 10.68 8.78 -10.85
C LEU A 111 11.68 9.53 -11.73
N GLU A 112 12.44 10.46 -11.15
CA GLU A 112 13.46 11.26 -11.84
C GLU A 112 14.83 10.57 -11.89
N LYS A 113 15.09 9.59 -11.02
CA LYS A 113 16.28 8.73 -11.09
C LYS A 113 16.24 7.87 -12.35
N LYS A 114 17.25 8.06 -13.22
CA LYS A 114 17.45 7.31 -14.46
C LYS A 114 18.04 5.92 -14.18
#